data_AF-A0AAD8ZGV8-F1
#
_entry.id   AF-A0AAD8ZGV8-F1
#
_cell.length_a   1.000
_cell.length_b   1.000
_cell.length_c   1.000
_cell.angle_alpha   90.00
_cell.angle_beta   90.00
_cell.angle_gamma   90.00
#
_symmetry.space_group_name_H-M   'P 1'
#
loop_
_entity.id
_entity.type
_entity.pdbx_description
1 polymer ?
#
loop_
_entity_poly.entity_id
_entity_poly.type
_entity_poly.pdbx_seq_one_letter_code
_entity_poly.pdbx_strand_id
1 'polypeptide(L)'
;MPQLIYQPLLPCASKHLQYKWDRSCYNMHREKVKSAKATINSSPPETYGHLLVKRKTKKMEEERLSKIQRENHMLLDKISHIMRTTGRIDSRNDYVSK
;
A
#
# COMPACT_ATOMS: atom_id res chain seq x y z
N MET A 1 21.57 25.31 -47.83
CA MET A 1 21.16 23.89 -47.78
C MET A 1 20.52 23.54 -49.12
N PRO A 2 21.09 22.61 -49.91
CA PRO A 2 20.55 22.30 -51.22
C PRO A 2 19.11 21.79 -51.09
N GLN A 3 18.21 22.37 -51.88
CA GLN A 3 16.83 21.93 -52.00
C GLN A 3 16.88 20.53 -52.62
N LEU A 4 16.82 19.47 -51.82
CA LEU A 4 16.79 18.10 -52.34
C LEU A 4 15.59 17.99 -53.28
N ILE A 5 15.85 17.75 -54.57
CA ILE A 5 14.82 17.61 -55.59
C ILE A 5 13.97 16.41 -55.20
N TYR A 6 12.69 16.64 -54.97
CA TYR A 6 11.75 15.57 -54.62
C TYR A 6 11.66 14.56 -55.76
N GLN A 7 12.02 13.30 -55.47
CA GLN A 7 11.96 12.19 -56.41
C GLN A 7 10.90 11.18 -55.93
N PRO A 8 9.79 11.01 -56.67
CA PRO A 8 8.74 10.07 -56.30
C PRO A 8 9.22 8.63 -56.51
N LEU A 9 8.77 7.72 -55.64
CA LEU A 9 9.13 6.29 -55.70
C LEU A 9 8.44 5.56 -56.85
N LEU A 10 7.25 6.04 -57.24
CA LEU A 10 6.45 5.51 -58.33
C LEU A 10 6.29 6.56 -59.43
N PRO A 11 6.08 6.15 -60.69
CA PRO A 11 5.74 7.09 -61.75
C PRO A 11 4.49 7.88 -61.38
N CYS A 12 4.59 9.21 -61.40
CA CYS A 12 3.47 10.10 -61.09
C CYS A 12 3.30 11.15 -62.20
N ALA A 13 2.06 11.53 -62.49
CA ALA A 13 1.75 12.53 -63.51
C ALA A 13 2.30 13.93 -63.16
N SER A 14 2.32 14.29 -61.86
CA SER A 14 2.85 15.58 -61.39
C SER A 14 3.68 15.41 -60.13
N LYS A 15 4.98 15.71 -60.22
CA LYS A 15 5.93 15.63 -59.10
C LYS A 15 5.57 16.58 -57.96
N HIS A 16 5.07 17.77 -58.29
CA HIS A 16 4.69 18.77 -57.28
C HIS A 16 3.48 18.33 -56.48
N LEU A 17 2.47 17.77 -57.14
CA LEU A 17 1.27 17.29 -56.46
C LEU A 17 1.58 16.07 -55.60
N GLN A 18 2.38 15.14 -56.12
CA GLN A 18 2.82 13.97 -55.38
C GLN A 18 3.62 14.36 -54.12
N TYR A 19 4.52 15.34 -54.22
CA TYR A 19 5.25 15.86 -53.06
C TYR A 19 4.31 16.36 -51.95
N LYS A 20 3.29 17.15 -52.32
CA LYS A 20 2.34 17.70 -51.35
C LYS A 20 1.55 16.59 -50.66
N TRP A 21 1.12 15.58 -51.40
CA TRP A 21 0.40 14.43 -50.85
C TRP A 21 1.29 13.60 -49.93
N ASP A 22 2.49 13.24 -50.36
CA ASP A 22 3.43 12.48 -49.54
C ASP A 22 3.76 13.21 -48.24
N ARG A 23 3.99 14.52 -48.31
CA ARG A 23 4.26 15.36 -47.13
C ARG A 23 3.05 15.41 -46.21
N SER A 24 1.84 15.50 -46.74
CA SER A 24 0.60 15.49 -45.95
C SER A 24 0.38 14.14 -45.27
N CYS A 25 0.57 13.04 -46.00
CA CYS A 25 0.48 11.67 -45.48
C CYS A 25 1.52 11.43 -44.38
N TYR A 26 2.76 11.88 -44.60
CA TYR A 26 3.83 11.80 -43.61
C TYR A 26 3.46 12.57 -42.33
N ASN A 27 3.03 13.82 -42.45
CA ASN A 27 2.63 14.63 -41.31
C ASN A 27 1.46 13.98 -40.55
N MET A 28 0.42 13.52 -41.26
CA MET A 28 -0.72 12.84 -40.65
C MET A 28 -0.29 11.56 -39.91
N HIS A 29 0.59 10.74 -40.50
CA HIS A 29 1.13 9.56 -39.85
C HIS A 29 1.91 9.94 -38.57
N ARG A 30 2.77 10.95 -38.64
CA ARG A 30 3.55 11.42 -37.50
C ARG A 30 2.67 11.91 -36.36
N GLU A 31 1.61 12.65 -36.65
CA GLU A 31 0.66 13.09 -35.62
C GLU A 31 -0.09 11.91 -35.00
N LYS A 32 -0.50 10.91 -35.81
CA LYS A 32 -1.09 9.67 -35.29
C LYS A 32 -0.13 8.93 -34.37
N VAL A 33 1.13 8.76 -34.77
CA VAL A 33 2.16 8.12 -33.94
C VAL A 33 2.40 8.88 -32.64
N LYS A 34 2.47 10.22 -32.66
CA LYS A 34 2.61 11.03 -31.44
C LYS A 34 1.40 10.91 -30.52
N SER A 35 0.20 10.88 -31.09
CA SER A 35 -1.07 10.76 -30.34
C SER A 35 -1.37 9.35 -29.84
N ALA A 36 -0.65 8.34 -30.34
CA ALA A 36 -0.85 6.96 -29.97
C ALA A 36 -0.49 6.76 -28.50
N LYS A 37 -1.50 6.44 -27.69
CA LYS A 37 -1.29 6.09 -26.28
C LYS A 37 -0.59 4.74 -26.17
N ALA A 38 0.26 4.57 -25.17
CA ALA A 38 0.85 3.28 -24.86
C ALA A 38 -0.27 2.26 -24.58
N THR A 39 -0.29 1.16 -25.35
CA THR A 39 -1.29 0.09 -25.23
C THR A 39 -1.24 -0.61 -23.87
N ILE A 40 -0.09 -0.60 -23.23
CA ILE A 40 0.14 -1.26 -21.95
C ILE A 40 0.37 -0.17 -20.91
N ASN A 41 -0.52 -0.11 -19.93
CA ASN A 41 -0.28 0.69 -18.74
C ASN A 41 0.78 0.00 -17.89
N SER A 42 1.96 0.62 -17.76
CA SER A 42 3.05 0.14 -16.90
C SER A 42 3.04 0.78 -15.50
N SER A 43 2.02 1.58 -15.16
CA SER A 43 1.91 2.18 -13.83
C SER A 43 1.72 1.09 -12.77
N PRO A 44 2.34 1.22 -11.59
CA PRO A 44 2.08 0.32 -10.48
C PRO A 44 0.60 0.37 -10.06
N PRO A 45 0.03 -0.75 -9.60
CA PRO A 45 -1.33 -0.77 -9.08
C PRO A 45 -1.45 0.07 -7.80
N GLU A 46 -2.66 0.54 -7.53
CA GLU A 46 -2.94 1.35 -6.35
C GLU A 46 -2.66 0.58 -5.06
N THR A 47 -2.00 1.24 -4.11
CA THR A 47 -1.66 0.63 -2.82
C THR A 47 -2.78 0.87 -1.82
N TYR A 48 -3.43 -0.20 -1.38
CA TYR A 48 -4.52 -0.09 -0.42
C TYR A 48 -4.01 -0.14 1.02
N GLY A 49 -4.39 0.84 1.85
CA GLY A 49 -3.96 0.90 3.25
C GLY A 49 -4.36 -0.32 4.10
N HIS A 50 -5.42 -1.05 3.72
CA HIS A 50 -5.82 -2.29 4.40
C HIS A 50 -4.86 -3.47 4.14
N LEU A 51 -4.06 -3.42 3.07
CA LEU A 51 -3.00 -4.41 2.79
C LEU A 51 -1.74 -4.14 3.62
N LEU A 52 -1.48 -2.87 3.93
CA LEU A 52 -0.32 -2.45 4.74
C LEU A 52 -0.54 -2.73 6.23
N VAL A 53 -1.78 -2.61 6.71
CA VAL A 53 -2.10 -2.70 8.13
C VAL A 53 -2.78 -4.01 8.47
N LYS A 54 -2.08 -4.87 9.21
CA LYS A 54 -2.65 -6.09 9.81
C LYS A 54 -3.58 -5.73 11.00
N ARG A 55 -4.80 -5.30 10.70
CA ARG A 55 -5.78 -4.86 11.73
C ARG A 55 -6.09 -5.92 12.77
N LYS A 56 -6.19 -7.19 12.37
CA LYS A 56 -6.45 -8.31 13.29
C LYS A 56 -5.34 -8.47 14.33
N THR A 57 -4.07 -8.35 13.92
CA THR A 57 -2.95 -8.52 14.85
C THR A 57 -2.89 -7.38 15.84
N LYS A 58 -3.13 -6.13 15.40
CA LYS A 58 -3.21 -4.97 16.31
C LYS A 58 -4.31 -5.14 17.35
N LYS A 59 -5.51 -5.53 16.91
CA LYS A 59 -6.65 -5.76 17.81
C LYS A 59 -6.36 -6.84 18.86
N MET A 60 -5.76 -7.97 18.46
CA MET A 60 -5.40 -9.02 19.40
C MET A 60 -4.37 -8.55 20.44
N GLU A 61 -3.41 -7.71 20.05
CA GLU A 61 -2.44 -7.15 20.99
C GLU A 61 -3.10 -6.17 21.97
N GLU A 62 -4.00 -5.31 21.49
CA GLU A 62 -4.79 -4.39 22.34
C GLU A 62 -5.64 -5.16 23.37
N GLU A 63 -6.30 -6.24 22.95
CA GLU A 63 -7.09 -7.11 23.83
C GLU A 63 -6.19 -7.80 24.87
N ARG A 64 -5.01 -8.29 24.46
CA ARG A 64 -4.02 -8.91 25.36
C ARG A 64 -3.54 -7.92 26.41
N LEU A 65 -3.18 -6.69 26.00
CA LEU A 65 -2.75 -5.62 26.90
C LEU A 65 -3.86 -5.23 27.88
N SER A 66 -5.09 -5.12 27.40
CA SER A 66 -6.26 -4.82 28.23
C SER A 66 -6.50 -5.90 29.30
N LYS A 67 -6.27 -7.17 28.97
CA LYS A 67 -6.35 -8.28 29.94
C LYS A 67 -5.28 -8.14 31.03
N ILE A 68 -4.02 -7.92 30.63
CA ILE A 68 -2.89 -7.75 31.55
C ILE A 68 -3.14 -6.56 32.50
N GLN A 69 -3.60 -5.42 31.97
CA GLN A 69 -3.87 -4.24 32.80
C GLN A 69 -4.95 -4.48 33.85
N ARG A 70 -6.00 -5.21 33.50
CA ARG A 70 -7.07 -5.60 34.42
C ARG A 70 -6.57 -6.54 35.51
N GLU A 71 -5.78 -7.54 35.14
CA GLU A 71 -5.17 -8.48 36.09
C GLU A 71 -4.20 -7.78 37.04
N ASN A 72 -3.40 -6.83 36.53
CA ASN A 72 -2.50 -6.01 37.34
C ASN A 72 -3.28 -5.16 38.35
N HIS A 73 -4.39 -4.53 37.95
CA HIS A 73 -5.25 -3.79 38.88
C HIS A 73 -5.80 -4.69 39.98
N MET A 74 -6.35 -5.85 39.62
CA MET A 74 -6.86 -6.81 40.60
C MET A 74 -5.78 -7.29 41.57
N LEU A 75 -4.55 -7.52 41.09
CA LEU A 75 -3.43 -7.92 41.93
C LEU A 75 -3.04 -6.79 42.90
N LEU A 76 -2.94 -5.55 42.41
CA LEU A 76 -2.65 -4.38 43.23
C LEU A 76 -3.69 -4.16 44.32
N ASP A 77 -4.98 -4.35 44.00
CA ASP A 77 -6.06 -4.23 44.97
C ASP A 77 -5.95 -5.27 46.09
N LYS A 78 -5.65 -6.53 45.72
CA LYS A 78 -5.42 -7.63 46.68
C LYS A 78 -4.22 -7.36 47.58
N ILE A 79 -3.09 -6.95 46.99
CA ILE A 79 -1.88 -6.60 47.74
C ILE A 79 -2.18 -5.43 48.69
N SER A 80 -2.83 -4.38 48.19
CA SER A 80 -3.21 -3.22 49.00
C SER A 80 -4.13 -3.60 50.15
N HIS A 81 -5.07 -4.52 49.93
CA HIS A 81 -5.91 -5.05 51.00
C HIS A 81 -5.06 -5.77 52.06
N ILE A 82 -4.20 -6.72 51.66
CA ILE A 82 -3.30 -7.44 52.57
C ILE A 82 -2.36 -6.49 53.33
N MET A 83 -1.84 -5.45 52.68
CA MET A 83 -0.98 -4.48 53.35
C MET A 83 -1.75 -3.63 54.38
N ARG A 84 -3.04 -3.37 54.16
CA ARG A 84 -3.89 -2.64 55.12
C ARG A 84 -4.30 -3.50 56.30
N THR A 85 -4.57 -4.78 56.10
CA THR A 85 -4.90 -5.73 57.18
C THR A 85 -3.64 -6.43 57.67
N THR A 86 -3.14 -6.08 58.86
CA THR A 86 -2.08 -6.85 59.54
C THR A 86 -2.51 -8.31 59.61
N GLY A 87 -1.93 -9.16 58.75
CA GLY A 87 -2.46 -10.46 58.36
C GLY A 87 -3.05 -11.24 59.53
N ARG A 88 -4.39 -11.40 59.53
CA ARG A 88 -5.02 -12.36 60.43
C ARG A 88 -4.58 -13.74 59.98
N ILE A 89 -3.67 -14.33 60.75
CA ILE A 89 -3.33 -15.74 60.66
C ILE A 89 -4.53 -16.51 61.21
N ASP A 90 -5.33 -17.09 60.33
CA ASP A 90 -6.46 -17.96 60.69
C ASP A 90 -6.00 -19.40 61.00
N SER A 91 -4.76 -19.72 60.65
CA SER A 91 -4.18 -21.06 60.74
C SER A 91 -3.40 -21.21 62.05
N ARG A 92 -4.11 -21.27 63.19
CA ARG A 92 -3.54 -21.82 64.44
C ARG A 92 -3.59 -23.34 64.37
N ASN A 93 -2.43 -23.98 64.36
CA ASN A 93 -2.32 -25.43 64.43
C ASN A 93 -2.29 -25.86 65.90
N ASP A 94 -3.43 -26.29 66.44
CA ASP A 94 -3.57 -26.77 67.83
C ASP A 94 -3.16 -28.24 68.00
N TYR A 95 -2.21 -28.73 67.21
CA TYR A 95 -1.76 -30.12 67.29
C TYR A 95 -1.04 -30.40 68.61
N VAL A 96 -1.60 -31.29 69.42
CA VAL A 96 -0.96 -31.83 70.63
C VAL A 96 -0.44 -33.24 70.32
N SER A 97 0.87 -33.44 70.45
CA SER A 97 1.48 -34.77 70.32
C SER A 97 1.04 -35.67 71.48
N LYS A 98 0.64 -36.91 71.17
CA LYS A 98 0.39 -37.98 72.16
C LYS A 98 1.69 -38.54 72.71
#